data_AF-A0A6B3N425-F1
#
_entry.id   AF-A0A6B3N425-F1
#
_cell.length_a   1.000
_cell.length_b   1.000
_cell.length_c   1.000
_cell.angle_alpha   90.00
_cell.angle_beta   90.00
_cell.angle_gamma   90.00
#
_symmetry.space_group_name_H-M   'P 1'
#
loop_
_entity.id
_entity.type
_entity.pdbx_description
1 polymer ?
#
loop_
_entity_poly.entity_id
_entity_poly.type
_entity_poly.pdbx_seq_one_letter_code
_entity_poly.pdbx_strand_id
1 'polypeptide(L)'
;MMSITHSLIAAAGTSLVLGTADPLLLGLAVVGAQIPDIDTTTSTIGKIFYPISSWIENRFPHRTITHSLLATATIAAVSVVVGHFWLGDWKGAIAFPLGHLLACFSDTFTKQGVQLFWPEPAWAVSVSNPRRRIKTGGAAELWVLAFATALLIVGIWLANGGGITTKVTQSLGLRDGAITTYNQNASTNHIYAEITGVWASDRSDASGRYWIIDTAGSEFIVTDGRGIYKTGEQITVSKLTTNIGQPAQTTVKTLSWDNEDPIPGLQQLVAQYPGAAIFVNGQVAVDFPEDVKPAAQLNQLQIVSVSGSTVRFTYCPLTTAITKLTDQYAVGNLSVKVITPAADELWNG
;
A
#
# COMPACT_ATOMS: atom_id res chain seq x y z
N MET A 1 18.24 -25.85 12.00
CA MET A 1 17.68 -26.50 10.79
C MET A 1 18.72 -26.38 9.67
N MET A 2 18.42 -26.72 8.42
CA MET A 2 19.23 -26.35 7.27
C MET A 2 19.16 -24.82 7.09
N SER A 3 20.29 -24.20 6.72
CA SER A 3 20.39 -22.76 6.46
C SER A 3 19.30 -22.25 5.49
N ILE A 4 19.04 -23.00 4.40
CA ILE A 4 18.01 -22.65 3.41
C ILE A 4 16.60 -22.66 4.03
N THR A 5 16.31 -23.60 4.93
CA THR A 5 15.02 -23.66 5.64
C THR A 5 14.83 -22.42 6.52
N HIS A 6 15.87 -22.01 7.26
CA HIS A 6 15.82 -20.78 8.05
C HIS A 6 15.58 -19.55 7.18
N SER A 7 16.29 -19.44 6.05
CA SER A 7 16.13 -18.34 5.10
C SER A 7 14.69 -18.21 4.60
N LEU A 8 14.07 -19.33 4.20
CA LEU A 8 12.70 -19.30 3.68
C LEU A 8 11.65 -19.05 4.77
N ILE A 9 11.82 -19.59 5.98
CA ILE A 9 10.94 -19.28 7.11
C ILE A 9 11.02 -17.78 7.45
N ALA A 10 12.23 -17.23 7.52
CA ALA A 10 12.45 -15.83 7.83
C ALA A 10 11.88 -14.88 6.76
N ALA A 11 12.13 -15.18 5.48
CA ALA A 11 11.57 -14.42 4.37
C ALA A 11 10.04 -14.50 4.36
N ALA A 12 9.46 -15.70 4.49
CA ALA A 12 8.01 -15.89 4.51
C ALA A 12 7.35 -15.14 5.67
N GLY A 13 7.87 -15.31 6.89
CA GLY A 13 7.35 -14.63 8.07
C GLY A 13 7.48 -13.12 7.97
N THR A 14 8.62 -12.61 7.48
CA THR A 14 8.82 -11.16 7.28
C THR A 14 7.88 -10.59 6.22
N SER A 15 7.68 -11.30 5.10
CA SER A 15 6.74 -10.89 4.06
C SER A 15 5.31 -10.77 4.60
N LEU A 16 4.86 -11.75 5.39
CA LEU A 16 3.52 -11.78 5.97
C LEU A 16 3.34 -10.75 7.10
N VAL A 17 4.30 -10.64 8.02
CA VAL A 17 4.21 -9.74 9.19
C VAL A 17 4.35 -8.28 8.78
N LEU A 18 5.31 -7.95 7.92
CA LEU A 18 5.53 -6.57 7.46
C LEU A 18 4.71 -6.21 6.22
N GLY A 19 3.97 -7.17 5.64
CA GLY A 19 3.19 -6.99 4.42
C GLY A 19 4.06 -6.49 3.26
N THR A 20 5.26 -7.05 3.10
CA THR A 20 6.26 -6.56 2.13
C THR A 20 6.69 -7.63 1.11
N ALA A 21 6.92 -7.17 -0.11
CA ALA A 21 7.57 -7.92 -1.18
C ALA A 21 8.96 -7.34 -1.54
N ASP A 22 9.43 -6.32 -0.79
CA ASP A 22 10.70 -5.66 -1.05
C ASP A 22 11.88 -6.65 -0.86
N PRO A 23 12.66 -6.91 -1.92
CA PRO A 23 13.80 -7.82 -1.85
C PRO A 23 14.83 -7.44 -0.78
N LEU A 24 15.02 -6.15 -0.49
CA LEU A 24 15.98 -5.71 0.53
C LEU A 24 15.53 -6.12 1.93
N LEU A 25 14.26 -5.90 2.27
CA LEU A 25 13.70 -6.29 3.56
C LEU A 25 13.69 -7.81 3.74
N LEU A 26 13.32 -8.55 2.70
CA LEU A 26 13.36 -10.01 2.72
C LEU A 26 14.80 -10.52 2.85
N GLY A 27 15.75 -9.88 2.15
CA GLY A 27 17.19 -10.18 2.26
C GLY A 27 17.73 -9.93 3.66
N LEU A 28 17.37 -8.82 4.32
CA LEU A 28 17.76 -8.54 5.71
C LEU A 28 17.26 -9.60 6.67
N ALA A 29 16.02 -10.08 6.50
CA ALA A 29 15.50 -11.18 7.29
C ALA A 29 16.26 -12.49 7.05
N VAL A 30 16.61 -12.79 5.79
CA VAL A 30 17.43 -13.96 5.45
C VAL A 30 18.80 -13.89 6.13
N VAL A 31 19.46 -12.74 6.12
CA VAL A 31 20.75 -12.55 6.80
C VAL A 31 20.59 -12.70 8.31
N GLY A 32 19.59 -12.04 8.89
CA GLY A 32 19.28 -12.13 10.32
C GLY A 32 19.04 -13.58 10.78
N ALA A 33 18.40 -14.39 9.93
CA ALA A 33 18.15 -15.81 10.19
C ALA A 33 19.41 -16.68 10.23
N GLN A 34 20.54 -16.22 9.67
CA GLN A 34 21.81 -16.94 9.74
C GLN A 34 22.62 -16.59 10.98
N ILE A 35 22.40 -15.42 11.59
CA ILE A 35 23.18 -14.95 12.74
C ILE A 35 23.25 -15.94 13.91
N PRO A 36 22.18 -16.70 14.26
CA PRO A 36 22.27 -17.66 15.36
C PRO A 36 23.42 -18.67 15.20
N ASP A 37 23.69 -19.13 13.98
CA ASP A 37 24.70 -20.15 13.66
C ASP A 37 26.16 -19.62 13.68
N ILE A 38 26.38 -18.34 14.06
CA ILE A 38 27.73 -17.80 14.29
C ILE A 38 28.44 -18.51 15.46
N ASP A 39 27.70 -19.23 16.31
CA ASP A 39 28.23 -19.97 17.46
C ASP A 39 28.96 -21.29 17.14
N THR A 40 29.03 -21.72 15.87
CA THR A 40 29.77 -22.93 15.46
C THR A 40 30.66 -22.70 14.25
N THR A 41 31.91 -23.19 14.28
CA THR A 41 32.84 -23.12 13.15
C THR A 41 32.46 -24.04 11.99
N THR A 42 31.47 -24.91 12.16
CA THR A 42 31.02 -25.85 11.12
C THR A 42 30.07 -25.22 10.11
N SER A 43 29.28 -24.22 10.53
CA SER A 43 28.30 -23.52 9.71
C SER A 43 28.98 -22.59 8.70
N THR A 44 28.28 -22.25 7.61
CA THR A 44 28.79 -21.30 6.61
C THR A 44 29.05 -19.93 7.23
N ILE A 45 28.12 -19.44 8.06
CA ILE A 45 28.25 -18.14 8.71
C ILE A 45 29.37 -18.14 9.75
N GLY A 46 29.51 -19.21 10.54
CA GLY A 46 30.58 -19.30 11.52
C GLY A 46 31.97 -19.39 10.88
N LYS A 47 32.08 -19.98 9.68
CA LYS A 47 33.33 -19.93 8.88
C LYS A 47 33.67 -18.51 8.42
N ILE A 48 32.66 -17.73 8.02
CA ILE A 48 32.85 -16.32 7.61
C ILE A 48 33.31 -15.47 8.81
N PHE A 49 32.74 -15.70 9.99
CA PHE A 49 33.04 -14.96 11.21
C PHE A 49 34.15 -15.57 12.07
N TYR A 50 34.99 -16.45 11.50
CA TYR A 50 36.20 -16.88 12.19
C TYR A 50 37.12 -15.67 12.44
N PRO A 51 37.66 -15.45 13.66
CA PRO A 51 37.77 -16.38 14.80
C PRO A 51 36.68 -16.26 15.88
N ILE A 52 35.70 -15.36 15.72
CA ILE A 52 34.64 -15.13 16.72
C ILE A 52 33.84 -16.40 16.97
N SER A 53 33.49 -17.12 15.91
CA SER A 53 32.77 -18.39 16.00
C SER A 53 33.50 -19.43 16.85
N SER A 54 34.81 -19.59 16.65
CA SER A 54 35.64 -20.48 17.46
C SER A 54 35.71 -20.03 18.92
N TRP A 55 35.76 -18.72 19.18
CA TRP A 55 35.72 -18.20 20.54
C TRP A 55 34.42 -18.56 21.26
N ILE A 56 33.27 -18.47 20.57
CA ILE A 56 31.94 -18.81 21.13
C ILE A 56 31.82 -20.32 21.32
N GLU A 57 32.14 -21.12 20.29
CA GLU A 57 32.01 -22.59 20.29
C GLU A 57 32.80 -23.25 21.42
N ASN A 58 33.98 -22.69 21.76
CA ASN A 58 34.81 -23.19 22.86
C ASN A 58 34.26 -22.88 24.26
N ARG A 59 33.29 -21.97 24.40
CA ARG A 59 32.79 -21.48 25.69
C ARG A 59 31.34 -21.85 25.94
N PHE A 60 30.54 -21.94 24.88
CA PHE A 60 29.12 -22.16 24.94
C PHE A 60 28.72 -23.33 24.04
N PRO A 61 27.83 -24.23 24.49
CA PRO A 61 27.26 -25.22 23.60
C PRO A 61 26.52 -24.56 22.43
N HIS A 62 26.54 -25.19 21.25
CA HIS A 62 25.74 -24.73 20.11
C HIS A 62 24.25 -24.66 20.48
N ARG A 63 23.55 -23.63 20.00
CA ARG A 63 22.13 -23.30 20.26
C ARG A 63 21.82 -22.77 21.65
N THR A 64 22.77 -22.03 22.20
CA THR A 64 22.60 -21.36 23.50
C THR A 64 22.56 -19.84 23.34
N ILE A 65 23.67 -19.16 23.60
CA ILE A 65 23.74 -17.70 23.69
C ILE A 65 23.22 -16.98 22.44
N THR A 66 23.62 -17.41 21.24
CA THR A 66 23.21 -16.79 19.97
C THR A 66 21.81 -17.16 19.52
N HIS A 67 21.20 -18.20 20.09
CA HIS A 67 19.87 -18.66 19.71
C HIS A 67 18.80 -18.27 20.76
N SER A 68 19.03 -17.19 21.48
CA SER A 68 18.22 -16.77 22.62
C SER A 68 17.32 -15.56 22.29
N LEU A 69 16.25 -15.38 23.07
CA LEU A 69 15.45 -14.15 23.03
C LEU A 69 16.28 -12.94 23.47
N LEU A 70 17.25 -13.12 24.37
CA LEU A 70 18.16 -12.06 24.76
C LEU A 70 19.04 -11.61 23.58
N ALA A 71 19.58 -12.54 22.78
CA ALA A 71 20.28 -12.23 21.54
C ALA A 71 19.35 -11.50 20.55
N THR A 72 18.12 -12.00 20.38
CA THR A 72 17.12 -11.35 19.53
C THR A 72 16.84 -9.91 19.99
N ALA A 73 16.63 -9.69 21.28
CA ALA A 73 16.35 -8.37 21.85
C ALA A 73 17.55 -7.42 21.71
N THR A 74 18.77 -7.93 21.88
CA THR A 74 20.00 -7.16 21.69
C THR A 74 20.16 -6.74 20.23
N ILE A 75 19.96 -7.67 19.30
CA ILE A 75 19.95 -7.39 17.86
C ILE A 75 18.86 -6.36 17.53
N ALA A 76 17.64 -6.54 18.05
CA ALA A 76 16.54 -5.61 17.83
C ALA A 76 16.85 -4.20 18.34
N ALA A 77 17.44 -4.06 19.53
CA ALA A 77 17.84 -2.78 20.08
C ALA A 77 18.85 -2.06 19.17
N VAL A 78 19.88 -2.79 18.70
CA VAL A 78 20.87 -2.24 17.75
C VAL A 78 20.22 -1.89 16.41
N SER A 79 19.39 -2.79 15.87
CA SER A 79 18.69 -2.57 14.61
C SER A 79 17.72 -1.39 14.66
N VAL A 80 17.08 -1.12 15.80
CA VAL A 80 16.25 0.09 15.99
C VAL A 80 17.12 1.34 16.04
N VAL A 81 18.23 1.34 16.78
CA VAL A 81 19.14 2.49 16.84
C VAL A 81 19.68 2.84 15.45
N VAL A 82 20.09 1.84 14.67
CA VAL A 82 20.64 2.06 13.32
C VAL A 82 19.54 2.30 12.29
N GLY A 83 18.56 1.42 12.20
CA GLY A 83 17.54 1.48 11.15
C GLY A 83 16.56 2.63 11.34
N HIS A 84 16.01 2.80 12.55
CA HIS A 84 15.01 3.83 12.79
C HIS A 84 15.63 5.22 12.98
N PHE A 85 16.61 5.36 13.88
CA PHE A 85 17.13 6.68 14.24
C PHE A 85 18.19 7.23 13.28
N TRP A 86 18.98 6.37 12.61
CA TRP A 86 19.99 6.84 11.66
C TRP A 86 19.52 6.79 10.21
N LEU A 87 18.86 5.71 9.79
CA LEU A 87 18.47 5.51 8.38
C LEU A 87 17.03 5.93 8.07
N GLY A 88 16.18 6.15 9.09
CA GLY A 88 14.77 6.46 8.91
C GLY A 88 13.92 5.29 8.38
N ASP A 89 14.45 4.07 8.34
CA ASP A 89 13.77 2.87 7.86
C ASP A 89 13.36 1.96 9.03
N TRP A 90 12.11 2.14 9.46
CA TRP A 90 11.54 1.31 10.52
C TRP A 90 11.31 -0.15 10.09
N LYS A 91 11.07 -0.42 8.80
CA LYS A 91 10.83 -1.78 8.32
C LYS A 91 12.14 -2.57 8.30
N GLY A 92 13.22 -1.97 7.82
CA GLY A 92 14.56 -2.55 7.89
C GLY A 92 15.02 -2.83 9.32
N ALA A 93 14.71 -1.91 10.25
CA ALA A 93 14.99 -2.08 11.68
C ALA A 93 14.33 -3.33 12.29
N ILE A 94 13.19 -3.77 11.76
CA ILE A 94 12.45 -4.94 12.26
C ILE A 94 12.77 -6.20 11.44
N ALA A 95 12.99 -6.09 10.14
CA ALA A 95 13.19 -7.25 9.26
C ALA A 95 14.36 -8.14 9.70
N PHE A 96 15.49 -7.54 10.05
CA PHE A 96 16.68 -8.26 10.51
C PHE A 96 16.47 -9.03 11.83
N PRO A 97 16.03 -8.39 12.95
CA PRO A 97 15.76 -9.12 14.19
C PRO A 97 14.60 -10.10 14.08
N LEU A 98 13.61 -9.83 13.22
CA LEU A 98 12.52 -10.77 12.96
C LEU A 98 13.04 -12.05 12.29
N GLY A 99 13.98 -11.93 11.34
CA GLY A 99 14.64 -13.08 10.75
C GLY A 99 15.37 -13.94 11.78
N HIS A 100 16.12 -13.30 12.68
CA HIS A 100 16.79 -13.98 13.80
C HIS A 100 15.79 -14.71 14.71
N LEU A 101 14.72 -14.03 15.11
CA LEU A 101 13.67 -14.58 15.97
C LEU A 101 13.03 -15.83 15.35
N LEU A 102 12.64 -15.73 14.08
CA LEU A 102 11.99 -16.82 13.36
C LEU A 102 12.92 -18.03 13.18
N ALA A 103 14.22 -17.80 12.96
CA ALA A 103 15.21 -18.87 12.92
C ALA A 103 15.33 -19.58 14.28
N CYS A 104 15.54 -18.84 15.37
CA CYS A 104 15.62 -19.41 16.72
C CYS A 104 14.34 -20.16 17.10
N PHE A 105 13.19 -19.58 16.80
CA PHE A 105 11.89 -20.20 17.07
C PHE A 105 11.71 -21.50 16.26
N SER A 106 12.12 -21.51 14.99
CA SER A 106 12.05 -22.72 14.16
C SER A 106 12.91 -23.86 14.72
N ASP A 107 14.04 -23.56 15.37
CA ASP A 107 14.88 -24.59 15.99
C ASP A 107 14.25 -25.27 17.20
N THR A 108 13.25 -24.67 17.85
CA THR A 108 12.47 -25.33 18.91
C THR A 108 11.72 -26.57 18.42
N PHE A 109 11.51 -26.73 17.11
CA PHE A 109 10.86 -27.89 16.51
C PHE A 109 11.85 -29.02 16.16
N THR A 110 13.15 -28.76 16.24
CA THR A 110 14.18 -29.77 15.95
C THR A 110 14.37 -30.74 17.12
N LYS A 111 15.08 -31.85 16.87
CA LYS A 111 15.36 -32.86 17.91
C LYS A 111 16.07 -32.30 19.15
N GLN A 112 17.07 -31.44 18.92
CA GLN A 112 17.87 -30.83 19.98
C GLN A 112 17.13 -29.69 20.66
N GLY A 113 16.32 -28.93 19.93
CA GLY A 113 15.75 -27.68 20.43
C GLY A 113 16.81 -26.59 20.55
N VAL A 114 16.54 -25.63 21.43
CA VAL A 114 17.35 -24.42 21.65
C VAL A 114 17.18 -23.90 23.07
N GLN A 115 18.21 -23.29 23.67
CA GLN A 115 18.05 -22.56 24.94
C GLN A 115 17.50 -21.14 24.71
N LEU A 116 16.22 -21.07 24.33
CA LEU A 116 15.55 -19.83 23.96
C LEU A 116 15.56 -18.77 25.08
N PHE A 117 15.59 -19.21 26.34
CA PHE A 117 15.57 -18.38 27.54
C PHE A 117 16.94 -18.22 28.22
N TRP A 118 18.04 -18.50 27.52
CA TRP A 118 19.39 -18.23 28.02
C TRP A 118 19.47 -16.80 28.61
N PRO A 119 20.05 -16.60 29.80
CA PRO A 119 20.98 -17.47 30.52
C PRO A 119 20.37 -18.60 31.35
N GLU A 120 19.04 -18.69 31.45
CA GLU A 120 18.40 -19.85 32.06
C GLU A 120 18.64 -21.07 31.17
N PRO A 121 19.26 -22.17 31.65
CA PRO A 121 19.66 -23.32 30.82
C PRO A 121 18.47 -24.23 30.43
N ALA A 122 17.28 -23.67 30.26
CA ALA A 122 16.07 -24.37 29.85
C ALA A 122 16.04 -24.60 28.33
N TRP A 123 15.95 -25.87 27.92
CA TRP A 123 15.81 -26.24 26.51
C TRP A 123 14.36 -26.13 26.06
N ALA A 124 14.09 -25.15 25.19
CA ALA A 124 12.80 -24.98 24.54
C ALA A 124 12.64 -26.00 23.40
N VAL A 125 11.63 -26.86 23.55
CA VAL A 125 11.25 -27.84 22.53
C VAL A 125 9.73 -27.86 22.39
N SER A 126 9.23 -27.66 21.17
CA SER A 126 7.78 -27.54 20.91
C SER A 126 7.04 -28.88 21.00
N VAL A 127 7.67 -29.96 20.51
CA VAL A 127 7.01 -31.28 20.42
C VAL A 127 7.51 -32.21 21.52
N SER A 128 6.62 -32.54 22.46
CA SER A 128 6.93 -33.41 23.62
C SER A 128 7.49 -34.77 23.17
N ASN A 129 6.87 -35.42 22.19
CA ASN A 129 7.33 -36.72 21.66
C ASN A 129 8.62 -36.58 20.82
N PRO A 130 9.78 -37.11 21.27
CA PRO A 130 11.06 -36.94 20.57
C PRO A 130 11.09 -37.54 19.16
N ARG A 131 10.26 -38.56 18.88
CA ARG A 131 10.20 -39.22 17.57
C ARG A 131 9.52 -38.36 16.50
N ARG A 132 8.70 -37.39 16.91
CA ARG A 132 7.98 -36.46 16.01
C ARG A 132 8.73 -35.14 15.78
N ARG A 133 9.88 -34.95 16.45
CA ARG A 133 10.73 -33.77 16.28
C ARG A 133 11.47 -33.83 14.95
N ILE A 134 11.71 -32.67 14.37
CA ILE A 134 12.33 -32.55 13.04
C ILE A 134 13.80 -32.93 13.12
N LYS A 135 14.21 -33.87 12.27
CA LYS A 135 15.63 -34.21 12.06
C LYS A 135 16.15 -33.34 10.91
N THR A 136 17.29 -32.67 11.14
CA THR A 136 17.97 -31.90 10.10
C THR A 136 18.32 -32.78 8.88
N GLY A 137 18.04 -32.32 7.67
CA GLY A 137 18.15 -33.03 6.40
C GLY A 137 17.08 -34.11 6.19
N GLY A 138 16.07 -34.22 7.07
CA GLY A 138 15.03 -35.25 7.01
C GLY A 138 13.81 -34.86 6.17
N ALA A 139 12.97 -35.84 5.82
CA ALA A 139 11.75 -35.60 5.02
C ALA A 139 10.79 -34.57 5.65
N ALA A 140 10.66 -34.55 6.98
CA ALA A 140 9.82 -33.57 7.69
C ALA A 140 10.32 -32.13 7.48
N GLU A 141 11.63 -31.91 7.42
CA GLU A 141 12.20 -30.59 7.17
C GLU A 141 11.97 -30.14 5.72
N LEU A 142 12.03 -31.06 4.75
CA LEU A 142 11.72 -30.76 3.36
C LEU A 142 10.24 -30.32 3.18
N TRP A 143 9.32 -30.88 3.96
CA TRP A 143 7.94 -30.40 3.99
C TRP A 143 7.81 -29.00 4.60
N VAL A 144 8.55 -28.72 5.68
CA VAL A 144 8.61 -27.37 6.25
C VAL A 144 9.18 -26.37 5.24
N LEU A 145 10.24 -26.75 4.53
CA LEU A 145 10.83 -25.96 3.45
C LEU A 145 9.81 -25.66 2.34
N ALA A 146 9.12 -26.68 1.84
CA ALA A 146 8.10 -26.53 0.80
C ALA A 146 6.94 -25.61 1.27
N PHE A 147 6.50 -25.79 2.51
CA PHE A 147 5.45 -24.96 3.09
C PHE A 147 5.89 -23.50 3.29
N ALA A 148 7.12 -23.28 3.77
CA ALA A 148 7.68 -21.94 3.91
C ALA A 148 7.81 -21.23 2.54
N THR A 149 8.22 -21.94 1.49
CA THR A 149 8.22 -21.42 0.11
C THR A 149 6.82 -21.04 -0.36
N ALA A 150 5.82 -21.89 -0.12
CA ALA A 150 4.43 -21.59 -0.46
C ALA A 150 3.92 -20.35 0.28
N LEU A 151 4.22 -20.24 1.59
CA LEU A 151 3.88 -19.06 2.39
C LEU A 151 4.59 -17.80 1.92
N LEU A 152 5.84 -17.89 1.47
CA LEU A 152 6.55 -16.74 0.90
C LEU A 152 5.87 -16.27 -0.39
N ILE A 153 5.48 -17.18 -1.29
CA ILE A 153 4.76 -16.83 -2.53
C ILE A 153 3.43 -16.14 -2.18
N VAL A 154 2.67 -16.70 -1.24
CA VAL A 154 1.41 -16.11 -0.75
C VAL A 154 1.65 -14.75 -0.12
N GLY A 155 2.68 -14.60 0.71
CA GLY A 155 3.06 -13.34 1.34
C GLY A 155 3.39 -12.24 0.33
N ILE A 156 4.20 -12.57 -0.69
CA ILE A 156 4.54 -11.65 -1.78
C ILE A 156 3.29 -11.25 -2.56
N TRP A 157 2.44 -12.21 -2.91
CA TRP A 157 1.17 -11.93 -3.62
C TRP A 157 0.27 -11.00 -2.81
N LEU A 158 0.14 -11.24 -1.50
CA LEU A 158 -0.62 -10.38 -0.59
C LEU A 158 -0.02 -8.99 -0.47
N ALA A 159 1.31 -8.89 -0.30
CA ALA A 159 2.03 -7.62 -0.18
C ALA A 159 1.88 -6.75 -1.42
N ASN A 160 2.01 -7.33 -2.62
CA ASN A 160 1.77 -6.63 -3.89
C ASN A 160 0.33 -6.14 -4.03
N GLY A 161 -0.62 -6.79 -3.36
CA GLY A 161 -2.02 -6.37 -3.31
C GLY A 161 -2.38 -5.41 -2.17
N GLY A 162 -1.38 -4.76 -1.54
CA GLY A 162 -1.58 -3.83 -0.41
C GLY A 162 -1.54 -4.47 0.97
N GLY A 163 -1.16 -5.74 1.07
CA GLY A 163 -1.08 -6.51 2.32
C GLY A 163 -2.40 -7.14 2.76
N ILE A 164 -2.34 -7.96 3.82
CA ILE A 164 -3.50 -8.70 4.35
C ILE A 164 -4.61 -7.75 4.82
N THR A 165 -4.23 -6.66 5.50
CA THR A 165 -5.19 -5.68 6.04
C THR A 165 -6.00 -5.03 4.94
N THR A 166 -5.37 -4.63 3.83
CA THR A 166 -6.05 -4.06 2.67
C THR A 166 -6.98 -5.07 2.01
N LYS A 167 -6.55 -6.33 1.85
CA LYS A 167 -7.42 -7.39 1.28
C LYS A 167 -8.64 -7.69 2.16
N VAL A 168 -8.45 -7.76 3.48
CA VAL A 168 -9.55 -7.99 4.43
C VAL A 168 -10.52 -6.80 4.43
N THR A 169 -10.00 -5.58 4.51
CA THR A 169 -10.84 -4.36 4.50
C THR A 169 -11.61 -4.22 3.19
N GLN A 170 -10.99 -4.51 2.04
CA GLN A 170 -11.70 -4.58 0.75
C GLN A 170 -12.77 -5.66 0.73
N SER A 171 -12.49 -6.86 1.23
CA SER A 171 -13.48 -7.95 1.26
C SER A 171 -14.71 -7.58 2.09
N LEU A 172 -14.49 -6.85 3.19
CA LEU A 172 -15.55 -6.32 4.06
C LEU A 172 -16.22 -5.05 3.51
N GLY A 173 -15.71 -4.46 2.43
CA GLY A 173 -16.22 -3.22 1.86
C GLY A 173 -15.98 -1.97 2.73
N LEU A 174 -14.90 -1.99 3.51
CA LEU A 174 -14.47 -0.87 4.36
C LEU A 174 -13.73 0.19 3.54
N ARG A 175 -14.00 1.46 3.86
CA ARG A 175 -13.50 2.62 3.11
C ARG A 175 -11.97 2.76 3.12
N ASP A 176 -11.32 2.41 4.23
CA ASP A 176 -9.86 2.55 4.37
C ASP A 176 -9.08 1.70 3.34
N GLY A 177 -9.58 0.49 3.06
CA GLY A 177 -9.00 -0.38 2.04
C GLY A 177 -9.15 0.18 0.62
N ALA A 178 -10.30 0.80 0.34
CA ALA A 178 -10.57 1.47 -0.92
C ALA A 178 -9.65 2.70 -1.13
N ILE A 179 -9.45 3.52 -0.10
CA ILE A 179 -8.58 4.70 -0.16
C ILE A 179 -7.12 4.28 -0.41
N THR A 180 -6.66 3.26 0.33
CA THR A 180 -5.31 2.72 0.16
C THR A 180 -5.09 2.23 -1.27
N THR A 181 -6.07 1.53 -1.83
CA THR A 181 -6.00 1.00 -3.20
C THR A 181 -5.99 2.12 -4.24
N TYR A 182 -6.82 3.14 -4.05
CA TYR A 182 -6.84 4.33 -4.90
C TYR A 182 -5.45 5.02 -4.88
N ASN A 183 -4.93 5.35 -3.71
CA ASN A 183 -3.65 6.06 -3.58
C ASN A 183 -2.46 5.30 -4.19
N GLN A 184 -2.48 3.96 -4.14
CA GLN A 184 -1.41 3.13 -4.71
C GLN A 184 -1.47 3.00 -6.23
N ASN A 185 -2.66 3.07 -6.84
CA ASN A 185 -2.87 2.66 -8.23
C ASN A 185 -3.44 3.77 -9.14
N ALA A 186 -4.00 4.87 -8.59
CA ALA A 186 -4.66 5.91 -9.36
C ALA A 186 -3.72 6.71 -10.29
N SER A 187 -2.40 6.64 -10.07
CA SER A 187 -1.41 7.26 -10.96
C SER A 187 -1.16 6.46 -12.24
N THR A 188 -1.41 5.15 -12.20
CA THR A 188 -1.03 4.19 -13.26
C THR A 188 -2.18 3.39 -13.85
N ASN A 189 -3.35 3.39 -13.21
CA ASN A 189 -4.52 2.65 -13.64
C ASN A 189 -5.82 3.40 -13.34
N HIS A 190 -6.87 3.09 -14.10
CA HIS A 190 -8.24 3.46 -13.74
C HIS A 190 -8.70 2.70 -12.50
N ILE A 191 -9.37 3.39 -11.56
CA ILE A 191 -9.92 2.77 -10.35
C ILE A 191 -11.43 2.93 -10.35
N TYR A 192 -12.15 1.81 -10.28
CA TYR A 192 -13.61 1.78 -10.23
C TYR A 192 -14.08 1.46 -8.81
N ALA A 193 -15.12 2.15 -8.35
CA ALA A 193 -15.85 1.84 -7.14
C ALA A 193 -17.12 1.04 -7.49
N GLU A 194 -17.23 -0.17 -6.96
CA GLU A 194 -18.50 -0.89 -6.87
C GLU A 194 -19.18 -0.44 -5.58
N ILE A 195 -20.26 0.33 -5.73
CA ILE A 195 -20.99 0.95 -4.63
C ILE A 195 -22.32 0.23 -4.46
N THR A 196 -22.66 -0.11 -3.22
CA THR A 196 -24.01 -0.48 -2.82
C THR A 196 -24.55 0.60 -1.90
N GLY A 197 -25.65 1.24 -2.28
CA GLY A 197 -26.15 2.41 -1.56
C GLY A 197 -27.42 2.98 -2.16
N VAL A 198 -27.84 4.12 -1.60
CA VAL A 198 -29.05 4.84 -2.03
C VAL A 198 -28.75 6.32 -2.22
N TRP A 199 -29.50 6.98 -3.10
CA TRP A 199 -29.44 8.42 -3.25
C TRP A 199 -29.88 9.10 -1.94
N ALA A 200 -29.15 10.13 -1.53
CA ALA A 200 -29.43 10.81 -0.26
C ALA A 200 -30.75 11.61 -0.26
N SER A 201 -31.20 12.05 -1.45
CA SER A 201 -32.39 12.88 -1.64
C SER A 201 -33.70 12.11 -1.53
N ASP A 202 -33.80 10.95 -2.18
CA ASP A 202 -35.05 10.21 -2.36
C ASP A 202 -34.96 8.74 -1.91
N ARG A 203 -33.78 8.29 -1.46
CA ARG A 203 -33.50 6.91 -1.03
C ARG A 203 -33.71 5.86 -2.13
N SER A 204 -33.82 6.25 -3.39
CA SER A 204 -33.83 5.31 -4.51
C SER A 204 -32.47 4.65 -4.68
N ASP A 205 -32.42 3.52 -5.41
CA ASP A 205 -31.21 2.72 -5.55
C ASP A 205 -30.11 3.51 -6.31
N ALA A 206 -28.94 3.59 -5.69
CA ALA A 206 -27.72 4.19 -6.23
C ALA A 206 -26.59 3.16 -6.34
N SER A 207 -26.94 1.88 -6.36
CA SER A 207 -25.98 0.79 -6.46
C SER A 207 -25.48 0.64 -7.89
N GLY A 208 -24.17 0.48 -8.06
CA GLY A 208 -23.57 0.33 -9.38
C GLY A 208 -22.06 0.52 -9.39
N ARG A 209 -21.51 0.45 -10.60
CA ARG A 209 -20.09 0.68 -10.87
C ARG A 209 -19.87 2.13 -11.26
N TYR A 210 -18.99 2.80 -10.52
CA TYR A 210 -18.60 4.18 -10.76
C TYR A 210 -17.10 4.28 -10.97
N TRP A 211 -16.65 5.22 -11.80
CA TRP A 211 -15.23 5.55 -11.92
C TRP A 211 -14.83 6.59 -10.87
N ILE A 212 -13.74 6.36 -10.14
CA ILE A 212 -13.23 7.30 -9.14
C ILE A 212 -12.34 8.34 -9.83
N ILE A 213 -12.76 9.60 -9.80
CA ILE A 213 -12.02 10.75 -10.30
C ILE A 213 -10.98 11.20 -9.26
N ASP A 214 -11.42 11.37 -8.01
CA ASP A 214 -10.57 11.83 -6.91
C ASP A 214 -11.08 11.41 -5.53
N THR A 215 -10.31 11.75 -4.50
CA THR A 215 -10.68 11.65 -3.09
C THR A 215 -10.89 13.04 -2.50
N ALA A 216 -11.87 13.17 -1.62
CA ALA A 216 -12.17 14.37 -0.85
C ALA A 216 -12.22 13.98 0.64
N GLY A 217 -11.05 13.92 1.28
CA GLY A 217 -10.92 13.39 2.64
C GLY A 217 -11.10 11.87 2.65
N SER A 218 -12.10 11.38 3.40
CA SER A 218 -12.46 9.96 3.47
C SER A 218 -13.53 9.53 2.46
N GLU A 219 -13.93 10.43 1.57
CA GLU A 219 -14.97 10.19 0.56
C GLU A 219 -14.37 10.23 -0.85
N PHE A 220 -15.07 9.61 -1.80
CA PHE A 220 -14.69 9.56 -3.20
C PHE A 220 -15.55 10.49 -4.05
N ILE A 221 -14.93 11.11 -5.03
CA ILE A 221 -15.58 11.79 -6.14
C ILE A 221 -15.65 10.80 -7.29
N VAL A 222 -16.87 10.44 -7.68
CA VAL A 222 -17.14 9.35 -8.61
C VAL A 222 -18.04 9.79 -9.75
N THR A 223 -17.94 9.14 -10.89
CA THR A 223 -18.77 9.40 -12.06
C THR A 223 -19.29 8.08 -12.66
N ASP A 224 -20.52 8.12 -13.17
CA ASP A 224 -21.13 7.06 -13.98
C ASP A 224 -21.17 7.44 -15.47
N GLY A 225 -20.52 8.54 -15.84
CA GLY A 225 -20.56 9.13 -17.18
C GLY A 225 -21.72 10.06 -17.47
N ARG A 226 -22.74 10.10 -16.60
CA ARG A 226 -23.89 11.01 -16.72
C ARG A 226 -23.79 12.18 -15.75
N GLY A 227 -23.18 11.93 -14.59
CA GLY A 227 -22.99 12.93 -13.55
C GLY A 227 -21.73 12.70 -12.75
N ILE A 228 -21.45 13.66 -11.86
CA ILE A 228 -20.39 13.57 -10.86
C ILE A 228 -21.06 13.57 -9.49
N TYR A 229 -20.61 12.68 -8.61
CA TYR A 229 -21.21 12.43 -7.31
C TYR A 229 -20.12 12.34 -6.26
N LYS A 230 -20.45 12.70 -5.02
CA LYS A 230 -19.58 12.48 -3.87
C LYS A 230 -20.21 11.44 -2.95
N THR A 231 -19.42 10.43 -2.59
CA THR A 231 -19.84 9.44 -1.60
C THR A 231 -20.04 10.10 -0.23
N GLY A 232 -21.02 9.65 0.53
CA GLY A 232 -21.39 10.25 1.82
C GLY A 232 -22.20 11.54 1.73
N GLU A 233 -22.36 12.12 0.54
CA GLU A 233 -23.15 13.33 0.32
C GLU A 233 -24.33 13.08 -0.63
N GLN A 234 -24.09 12.91 -1.94
CA GLN A 234 -25.15 12.57 -2.88
C GLN A 234 -25.53 11.09 -2.80
N ILE A 235 -24.55 10.22 -2.52
CA ILE A 235 -24.75 8.77 -2.40
C ILE A 235 -24.50 8.34 -0.96
N THR A 236 -25.53 7.84 -0.28
CA THR A 236 -25.38 7.17 1.01
C THR A 236 -24.87 5.75 0.78
N VAL A 237 -23.60 5.51 1.09
CA VAL A 237 -22.90 4.25 0.83
C VAL A 237 -23.07 3.27 1.99
N SER A 238 -23.62 2.09 1.70
CA SER A 238 -23.69 0.96 2.62
C SER A 238 -22.48 0.02 2.49
N LYS A 239 -21.98 -0.18 1.27
CA LYS A 239 -20.78 -0.97 0.97
C LYS A 239 -20.03 -0.35 -0.21
N LEU A 240 -18.70 -0.33 -0.15
CA LEU A 240 -17.85 0.14 -1.25
C LEU A 240 -16.63 -0.75 -1.41
N THR A 241 -16.42 -1.23 -2.62
CA THR A 241 -15.24 -2.02 -2.99
C THR A 241 -14.58 -1.43 -4.23
N THR A 242 -13.25 -1.45 -4.31
CA THR A 242 -12.50 -0.88 -5.43
C THR A 242 -11.93 -1.96 -6.34
N ASN A 243 -12.05 -1.76 -7.65
CA ASN A 243 -11.48 -2.60 -8.69
C ASN A 243 -10.48 -1.81 -9.54
N ILE A 244 -9.30 -2.39 -9.76
CA ILE A 244 -8.28 -1.82 -10.65
C ILE A 244 -8.66 -2.20 -12.09
N GLY A 245 -8.79 -1.18 -12.93
CA GLY A 245 -9.12 -1.31 -14.35
C GLY A 245 -7.88 -1.24 -15.24
N GLN A 246 -8.09 -0.76 -16.46
CA GLN A 246 -7.03 -0.64 -17.46
C GLN A 246 -5.97 0.40 -17.08
N PRO A 247 -4.74 0.28 -17.62
CA PRO A 247 -3.68 1.27 -17.41
C PRO A 247 -4.09 2.66 -17.86
N ALA A 248 -3.78 3.67 -17.04
CA ALA A 248 -4.05 5.08 -17.30
C ALA A 248 -3.01 5.96 -16.60
N GLN A 249 -2.68 7.10 -17.17
CA GLN A 249 -1.77 8.07 -16.55
C GLN A 249 -2.55 9.26 -16.02
N THR A 250 -2.42 9.51 -14.72
CA THR A 250 -3.02 10.67 -14.06
C THR A 250 -1.96 11.74 -13.80
N THR A 251 -2.16 12.93 -14.35
CA THR A 251 -1.30 14.11 -14.13
C THR A 251 -2.12 15.26 -13.60
N VAL A 252 -1.62 15.94 -12.56
CA VAL A 252 -2.22 17.17 -12.03
C VAL A 252 -1.35 18.36 -12.41
N LYS A 253 -1.93 19.35 -13.06
CA LYS A 253 -1.28 20.62 -13.44
C LYS A 253 -1.99 21.78 -12.76
N THR A 254 -1.27 22.85 -12.45
CA THR A 254 -1.90 24.11 -12.02
C THR A 254 -1.85 25.09 -13.17
N LEU A 255 -3.00 25.64 -13.53
CA LEU A 255 -3.12 26.78 -14.44
C LEU A 255 -3.32 28.04 -13.60
N SER A 256 -2.62 29.11 -13.97
CA SER A 256 -2.65 30.40 -13.30
C SER A 256 -2.93 31.47 -14.35
N TRP A 257 -3.82 32.40 -14.02
CA TRP A 257 -4.10 33.58 -14.83
C TRP A 257 -3.98 34.83 -13.98
N ASP A 258 -3.43 35.88 -14.56
CA ASP A 258 -3.34 37.22 -13.97
C ASP A 258 -4.05 38.22 -14.88
N ASN A 259 -5.39 38.17 -14.83
CA ASN A 259 -6.27 39.00 -15.64
C ASN A 259 -6.10 38.76 -17.14
N GLU A 260 -6.26 37.50 -17.53
CA GLU A 260 -6.12 37.03 -18.91
C GLU A 260 -7.35 36.22 -19.33
N ASP A 261 -7.59 36.13 -20.64
CA ASP A 261 -8.57 35.20 -21.20
C ASP A 261 -8.10 33.74 -20.97
N PRO A 262 -8.83 32.92 -20.21
CA PRO A 262 -8.44 31.55 -19.92
C PRO A 262 -8.64 30.60 -21.11
N ILE A 263 -9.46 30.96 -22.10
CA ILE A 263 -9.91 30.07 -23.17
C ILE A 263 -8.76 29.52 -24.04
N PRO A 264 -7.79 30.32 -24.52
CA PRO A 264 -6.68 29.79 -25.31
C PRO A 264 -5.87 28.72 -24.58
N GLY A 265 -5.60 28.92 -23.28
CA GLY A 265 -4.86 27.97 -22.45
C GLY A 265 -5.63 26.68 -22.21
N LEU A 266 -6.95 26.78 -21.98
CA LEU A 266 -7.82 25.62 -21.81
C LEU A 266 -7.98 24.82 -23.12
N GLN A 267 -8.12 25.49 -24.26
CA GLN A 267 -8.19 24.84 -25.58
C GLN A 267 -6.86 24.16 -25.98
N GLN A 268 -5.73 24.80 -25.67
CA GLN A 268 -4.41 24.19 -25.88
C GLN A 268 -4.27 22.88 -25.09
N LEU A 269 -4.83 22.83 -23.89
CA LEU A 269 -4.79 21.65 -23.03
C LEU A 269 -5.65 20.50 -23.60
N VAL A 270 -6.81 20.80 -24.20
CA VAL A 270 -7.61 19.82 -24.97
C VAL A 270 -6.80 19.27 -26.15
N ALA A 271 -6.13 20.15 -26.90
CA ALA A 271 -5.33 19.76 -28.07
C ALA A 271 -4.08 18.93 -27.68
N GLN A 272 -3.49 19.20 -26.51
CA GLN A 272 -2.31 18.49 -26.01
C GLN A 272 -2.63 17.04 -25.59
N TYR A 273 -3.84 16.76 -25.11
CA TYR A 273 -4.24 15.47 -24.57
C TYR A 273 -5.48 14.90 -25.28
N PRO A 274 -5.34 14.45 -26.54
CA PRO A 274 -6.45 13.86 -27.27
C PRO A 274 -6.94 12.58 -26.58
N GLY A 275 -8.25 12.48 -26.35
CA GLY A 275 -8.88 11.32 -25.73
C GLY A 275 -8.66 11.21 -24.21
N ALA A 276 -8.16 12.25 -23.56
CA ALA A 276 -8.07 12.32 -22.09
C ALA A 276 -9.36 12.83 -21.46
N ALA A 277 -9.67 12.34 -20.27
CA ALA A 277 -10.67 12.95 -19.40
C ALA A 277 -9.99 14.04 -18.55
N ILE A 278 -10.53 15.25 -18.60
CA ILE A 278 -9.90 16.41 -17.97
C ILE A 278 -10.88 17.08 -17.03
N PHE A 279 -10.50 17.15 -15.75
CA PHE A 279 -11.32 17.72 -14.68
C PHE A 279 -10.63 18.94 -14.08
N VAL A 280 -11.41 19.99 -13.85
CA VAL A 280 -10.96 21.27 -13.32
C VAL A 280 -11.48 21.43 -11.90
N ASN A 281 -10.59 21.73 -10.96
CA ASN A 281 -10.91 21.91 -9.55
C ASN A 281 -10.21 23.16 -9.01
N GLY A 282 -10.93 24.01 -8.29
CA GLY A 282 -10.39 25.25 -7.71
C GLY A 282 -11.35 26.41 -7.84
N GLN A 283 -10.83 27.63 -7.72
CA GLN A 283 -11.62 28.84 -7.82
C GLN A 283 -10.85 29.94 -8.54
N VAL A 284 -11.54 30.71 -9.37
CA VAL A 284 -11.01 31.86 -10.09
C VAL A 284 -11.96 33.03 -9.95
N ALA A 285 -11.41 34.23 -9.85
CA ALA A 285 -12.19 35.45 -9.99
C ALA A 285 -12.44 35.73 -11.47
N VAL A 286 -13.65 36.17 -11.81
CA VAL A 286 -14.07 36.50 -13.18
C VAL A 286 -14.70 37.88 -13.22
N ASP A 287 -14.67 38.50 -14.40
CA ASP A 287 -15.19 39.85 -14.62
C ASP A 287 -16.72 39.94 -14.59
N PHE A 288 -17.41 38.96 -15.20
CA PHE A 288 -18.88 38.94 -15.31
C PHE A 288 -19.46 37.66 -14.68
N PRO A 289 -19.46 37.54 -13.34
CA PRO A 289 -19.96 36.35 -12.64
C PRO A 289 -21.45 36.08 -12.91
N GLU A 290 -22.23 37.10 -13.26
CA GLU A 290 -23.65 37.00 -13.63
C GLU A 290 -23.93 36.17 -14.90
N ASP A 291 -22.96 36.11 -15.82
CA ASP A 291 -23.08 35.32 -17.05
C ASP A 291 -22.81 33.83 -16.81
N VAL A 292 -22.13 33.52 -15.70
CA VAL A 292 -21.83 32.16 -15.27
C VAL A 292 -23.04 31.55 -14.57
N LYS A 293 -24.02 31.08 -15.34
CA LYS A 293 -25.23 30.44 -14.79
C LYS A 293 -24.92 29.02 -14.29
N PRO A 294 -24.94 28.74 -12.98
CA PRO A 294 -24.74 27.39 -12.46
C PRO A 294 -25.97 26.53 -12.78
N ALA A 295 -25.76 25.33 -13.30
CA ALA A 295 -26.85 24.36 -13.46
C ALA A 295 -26.85 23.44 -12.23
N ALA A 296 -27.84 23.58 -11.36
CA ALA A 296 -28.08 22.61 -10.30
C ALA A 296 -28.79 21.40 -10.91
N GLN A 297 -28.16 20.22 -10.83
CA GLN A 297 -28.76 18.97 -11.27
C GLN A 297 -29.13 18.13 -10.04
N LEU A 298 -30.35 17.59 -10.05
CA LEU A 298 -30.85 16.77 -8.95
C LEU A 298 -29.92 15.57 -8.76
N ASN A 299 -29.53 15.31 -7.51
CA ASN A 299 -28.68 14.19 -7.10
C ASN A 299 -27.23 14.24 -7.60
N GLN A 300 -26.78 15.35 -8.18
CA GLN A 300 -25.41 15.51 -8.63
C GLN A 300 -24.63 16.49 -7.76
N LEU A 301 -23.32 16.31 -7.74
CA LEU A 301 -22.40 17.27 -7.12
C LEU A 301 -22.49 18.60 -7.88
N GLN A 302 -22.52 19.70 -7.14
CA GLN A 302 -22.47 21.01 -7.75
C GLN A 302 -21.06 21.29 -8.31
N ILE A 303 -20.88 21.03 -9.60
CA ILE A 303 -19.61 21.16 -10.31
C ILE A 303 -19.19 22.63 -10.54
N VAL A 304 -20.15 23.57 -10.55
CA VAL A 304 -19.92 25.01 -10.68
C VAL A 304 -20.75 25.77 -9.66
N SER A 305 -20.12 26.67 -8.93
CA SER A 305 -20.79 27.60 -8.00
C SER A 305 -20.19 28.99 -8.12
N VAL A 306 -21.02 30.01 -7.93
CA VAL A 306 -20.61 31.42 -8.02
C VAL A 306 -20.84 32.07 -6.66
N SER A 307 -19.84 32.79 -6.16
CA SER A 307 -19.91 33.54 -4.90
C SER A 307 -19.18 34.87 -5.07
N GLY A 308 -19.94 35.97 -5.12
CA GLY A 308 -19.40 37.29 -5.46
C GLY A 308 -18.79 37.28 -6.86
N SER A 309 -17.55 37.73 -6.99
CA SER A 309 -16.77 37.70 -8.24
C SER A 309 -16.03 36.37 -8.48
N THR A 310 -16.19 35.38 -7.60
CA THR A 310 -15.45 34.12 -7.68
C THR A 310 -16.32 32.98 -8.20
N VAL A 311 -15.83 32.28 -9.22
CA VAL A 311 -16.39 31.03 -9.72
C VAL A 311 -15.56 29.87 -9.17
N ARG A 312 -16.22 28.94 -8.50
CA ARG A 312 -15.63 27.71 -7.98
C ARG A 312 -16.04 26.53 -8.84
N PHE A 313 -15.03 25.80 -9.31
CA PHE A 313 -15.15 24.55 -10.04
C PHE A 313 -14.81 23.38 -9.10
N THR A 314 -15.69 22.40 -9.03
CA THR A 314 -15.51 21.19 -8.21
C THR A 314 -15.48 19.97 -9.13
N TYR A 315 -14.28 19.57 -9.56
CA TYR A 315 -14.07 18.48 -10.54
C TYR A 315 -14.93 18.63 -11.80
N CYS A 316 -15.07 19.87 -12.30
CA CYS A 316 -15.88 20.18 -13.48
C CYS A 316 -15.19 19.67 -14.76
N PRO A 317 -15.91 19.03 -15.69
CA PRO A 317 -15.33 18.64 -16.98
C PRO A 317 -14.80 19.86 -17.73
N LEU A 318 -13.62 19.75 -18.36
CA LEU A 318 -12.96 20.88 -19.03
C LEU A 318 -13.83 21.53 -20.11
N THR A 319 -14.57 20.72 -20.88
CA THR A 319 -15.53 21.18 -21.90
C THR A 319 -16.61 22.09 -21.32
N THR A 320 -17.14 21.72 -20.15
CA THR A 320 -18.11 22.52 -19.40
C THR A 320 -17.44 23.77 -18.84
N ALA A 321 -16.23 23.68 -18.29
CA ALA A 321 -15.48 24.83 -17.78
C ALA A 321 -15.21 25.89 -18.86
N ILE A 322 -14.77 25.47 -20.05
CA ILE A 322 -14.58 26.35 -21.23
C ILE A 322 -15.88 27.10 -21.56
N THR A 323 -17.00 26.39 -21.62
CA THR A 323 -18.31 26.99 -21.90
C THR A 323 -18.72 28.01 -20.83
N LYS A 324 -18.35 27.79 -19.57
CA LYS A 324 -18.66 28.69 -18.45
C LYS A 324 -17.72 29.88 -18.31
N LEU A 325 -16.52 29.79 -18.87
CA LEU A 325 -15.51 30.87 -18.84
C LEU A 325 -15.41 31.61 -20.19
N THR A 326 -16.28 31.30 -21.14
CA THR A 326 -16.31 32.01 -22.42
C THR A 326 -16.65 33.48 -22.16
N ASP A 327 -15.91 34.38 -22.82
CA ASP A 327 -16.03 35.85 -22.67
C ASP A 327 -15.75 36.37 -21.24
N GLN A 328 -14.93 35.64 -20.45
CA GLN A 328 -14.48 36.05 -19.12
C GLN A 328 -12.97 36.27 -19.10
N TYR A 329 -12.49 37.26 -18.35
CA TYR A 329 -11.10 37.28 -17.89
C TYR A 329 -11.01 36.62 -16.53
N ALA A 330 -9.95 35.83 -16.30
CA ALA A 330 -9.76 35.08 -15.08
C ALA A 330 -8.55 35.59 -14.28
N VAL A 331 -8.71 35.63 -12.95
CA VAL A 331 -7.61 35.87 -12.00
C VAL A 331 -7.59 34.73 -10.98
N GLY A 332 -6.44 34.08 -10.83
CA GLY A 332 -6.23 33.02 -9.84
C GLY A 332 -5.81 31.68 -10.45
N ASN A 333 -5.98 30.62 -9.67
CA ASN A 333 -5.40 29.30 -9.96
C ASN A 333 -6.46 28.20 -10.02
N LEU A 334 -6.39 27.36 -11.06
CA LEU A 334 -7.16 26.12 -11.15
C LEU A 334 -6.22 24.92 -11.23
N SER A 335 -6.55 23.88 -10.47
CA SER A 335 -5.93 22.57 -10.60
C SER A 335 -6.65 21.79 -11.70
N VAL A 336 -5.89 21.26 -12.64
CA VAL A 336 -6.37 20.49 -13.78
C VAL A 336 -5.83 19.08 -13.65
N LYS A 337 -6.75 18.12 -13.48
CA LYS A 337 -6.45 16.70 -13.42
C LYS A 337 -6.73 16.09 -14.79
N VAL A 338 -5.67 15.58 -15.42
CA VAL A 338 -5.70 14.94 -16.74
C VAL A 338 -5.53 13.44 -16.53
N ILE A 339 -6.45 12.64 -17.05
CA ILE A 339 -6.38 11.17 -17.03
C ILE A 339 -6.42 10.64 -18.45
N THR A 340 -5.38 9.91 -18.85
CA THR A 340 -5.19 9.44 -20.24
C THR A 340 -4.88 7.93 -20.29
N PRO A 341 -5.60 7.13 -21.11
CA PRO A 341 -6.81 7.49 -21.86
C PRO A 341 -8.00 7.75 -20.93
N ALA A 342 -9.08 8.33 -21.44
CA ALA A 342 -10.34 8.37 -20.71
C ALA A 342 -10.88 6.95 -20.44
N ALA A 343 -11.77 6.80 -19.46
CA ALA A 343 -12.41 5.53 -19.18
C ALA A 343 -13.42 5.17 -20.30
N ASP A 344 -13.00 4.32 -21.25
CA ASP A 344 -13.75 3.92 -22.46
C ASP A 344 -15.20 3.43 -22.22
N GLU A 345 -15.54 2.98 -21.01
CA GLU A 345 -16.90 2.48 -20.67
C GLU A 345 -17.82 3.55 -20.07
N LEU A 346 -17.29 4.67 -19.56
CA LEU A 346 -18.04 5.62 -18.72
C LEU A 346 -17.78 7.09 -19.07
N TRP A 347 -17.03 7.44 -20.11
CA TRP A 347 -16.75 8.85 -20.42
C TRP A 347 -16.93 9.17 -21.91
N ASN A 348 -17.92 10.01 -22.22
CA ASN A 348 -18.25 10.44 -23.59
C ASN A 348 -17.98 11.93 -23.86
N GLY A 349 -17.05 12.56 -23.11
CA GLY A 349 -16.56 13.92 -23.39
C GLY A 349 -17.15 15.03 -22.54
#